data_AF-A0A812VEM4-F1
#
_entry.id   AF-A0A812VEM4-F1
#
_cell.length_a   1.000
_cell.length_b   1.000
_cell.length_c   1.000
_cell.angle_alpha   90.00
_cell.angle_beta   90.00
_cell.angle_gamma   90.00
#
_symmetry.space_group_name_H-M   'P 1'
#
loop_
_entity.id
_entity.type
_entity.pdbx_description
1 polymer ?
#
loop_
_entity_poly.entity_id
_entity_poly.type
_entity_poly.pdbx_seq_one_letter_code
_entity_poly.pdbx_strand_id
1 'polypeptide(L)'
;MCRHKETRKVCSGDPRRSDRHESHDTCTWYCQEDAVPLTGVEGDYVAPAARDTYFQNEPNLIAPFDFDYDMIVDFTTKLRWAQFLFVPPCWATCLCCLPCFLQQNVEWETRSQHVALTIDGIRYVKEKRKTLCGLPCTDKGRESKTVPYDKITDCDVQEPAGTACCCCIENVLSKVHIDTASSGSKGDGVATHELELHGLVVVYGGTVHAASCLRAVFVKVWAMKRPGQQEMLEALHVQASVEKDDCREDGSSESLMLRAGPVQLHHEASTARSLVLDLNKLSQAFVAFVGAS
;
A
#
# COMPACT_ATOMS: atom_id res chain seq x y z
N MET A 1 31.26 -3.50 -43.33
CA MET A 1 29.96 -3.55 -44.05
C MET A 1 28.93 -4.21 -43.14
N CYS A 2 28.18 -3.42 -42.36
CA CYS A 2 27.12 -3.92 -41.48
C CYS A 2 25.77 -3.62 -42.14
N ARG A 3 25.04 -4.67 -42.54
CA ARG A 3 23.69 -4.56 -43.13
C ARG A 3 22.65 -4.50 -42.01
N HIS A 4 21.99 -3.35 -41.89
CA HIS A 4 20.71 -3.21 -41.19
C HIS A 4 19.67 -4.16 -41.80
N LYS A 5 18.96 -4.91 -40.95
CA LYS A 5 17.69 -5.56 -41.32
C LYS A 5 16.55 -4.70 -40.80
N GLU A 6 15.82 -4.13 -41.74
CA GLU A 6 14.61 -3.35 -41.55
C GLU A 6 13.41 -4.30 -41.60
N THR A 7 12.70 -4.47 -40.48
CA THR A 7 11.46 -5.24 -40.42
C THR A 7 10.27 -4.31 -40.66
N ARG A 8 9.70 -4.38 -41.87
CA ARG A 8 8.44 -3.71 -42.21
C ARG A 8 7.27 -4.38 -41.49
N LYS A 9 6.49 -3.58 -40.77
CA LYS A 9 5.20 -3.95 -40.18
C LYS A 9 4.12 -3.76 -41.25
N VAL A 10 3.45 -4.84 -41.65
CA VAL A 10 2.30 -4.81 -42.57
C VAL A 10 1.04 -4.73 -41.71
N CYS A 11 0.36 -3.59 -41.74
CA CYS A 11 -0.96 -3.45 -41.14
C CYS A 11 -2.02 -3.81 -42.20
N SER A 12 -2.69 -4.95 -42.03
CA SER A 12 -3.90 -5.28 -42.77
C SER A 12 -5.09 -4.57 -42.10
N GLY A 13 -5.55 -3.48 -42.72
CA GLY A 13 -6.76 -2.75 -42.30
C GLY A 13 -8.03 -3.46 -42.78
N ASP A 14 -8.98 -3.62 -41.86
CA ASP A 14 -10.31 -4.17 -42.10
C ASP A 14 -11.28 -3.02 -42.45
N PRO A 15 -11.95 -3.01 -43.63
CA PRO A 15 -12.78 -1.89 -44.04
C PRO A 15 -14.25 -2.24 -43.85
N ARG A 16 -14.84 -1.93 -42.67
CA ARG A 16 -16.29 -1.67 -42.50
C ARG A 16 -16.68 -1.37 -41.05
N ARG A 17 -16.57 -0.09 -40.65
CA ARG A 17 -17.61 0.58 -39.85
C ARG A 17 -17.40 2.09 -39.84
N SER A 18 -18.17 2.76 -40.69
CA SER A 18 -18.44 4.19 -40.60
C SER A 18 -19.34 4.42 -39.39
N ASP A 19 -18.91 5.28 -38.46
CA ASP A 19 -19.62 6.53 -38.16
C ASP A 19 -18.98 7.28 -36.97
N ARG A 20 -18.25 8.35 -37.32
CA ARG A 20 -18.40 9.72 -36.80
C ARG A 20 -18.41 9.91 -35.27
N HIS A 21 -17.23 10.24 -34.72
CA HIS A 21 -17.03 11.48 -33.96
C HIS A 21 -15.53 11.83 -33.95
N GLU A 22 -15.17 12.85 -34.74
CA GLU A 22 -13.86 13.53 -34.69
C GLU A 22 -13.77 14.28 -33.37
N SER A 23 -13.01 13.77 -32.40
CA SER A 23 -12.44 14.58 -31.33
C SER A 23 -10.98 14.83 -31.66
N HIS A 24 -10.63 16.10 -31.82
CA HIS A 24 -9.26 16.57 -31.96
C HIS A 24 -8.42 16.15 -30.75
N ASP A 25 -7.60 15.12 -30.91
CA ASP A 25 -6.48 14.82 -30.03
C ASP A 25 -5.32 15.74 -30.40
N THR A 26 -5.39 17.01 -29.97
CA THR A 26 -4.20 17.83 -29.81
C THR A 26 -3.39 17.26 -28.64
N CYS A 27 -2.41 16.41 -28.94
CA CYS A 27 -1.31 16.09 -28.04
C CYS A 27 -0.45 17.34 -27.80
N THR A 28 -0.93 18.26 -26.97
CA THR A 28 -0.08 19.24 -26.30
C THR A 28 0.72 18.51 -25.23
N TRP A 29 1.99 18.25 -25.54
CA TRP A 29 3.01 18.00 -24.53
C TRP A 29 3.12 19.26 -23.67
N TYR A 30 2.41 19.29 -22.54
CA TYR A 30 2.75 20.23 -21.49
C TYR A 30 4.06 19.75 -20.88
N CYS A 31 5.11 20.57 -20.99
CA CYS A 31 6.25 20.47 -20.10
C CYS A 31 5.68 20.61 -18.69
N GLN A 32 5.65 19.50 -17.96
CA GLN A 32 5.23 19.41 -16.58
C GLN A 32 6.17 20.31 -15.78
N GLU A 33 5.65 21.39 -15.23
CA GLU A 33 6.34 22.12 -14.18
C GLU A 33 6.51 21.14 -13.03
N ASP A 34 7.75 20.77 -12.77
CA ASP A 34 8.12 19.84 -11.70
C ASP A 34 7.42 20.28 -10.42
N ALA A 35 6.59 19.39 -9.86
CA ALA A 35 5.97 19.61 -8.56
C ALA A 35 7.08 19.94 -7.57
N VAL A 36 7.18 21.21 -7.18
CA VAL A 36 8.25 21.70 -6.31
C VAL A 36 8.12 20.91 -5.00
N PRO A 37 9.09 20.04 -4.67
CA PRO A 37 9.05 19.36 -3.39
C PRO A 37 9.04 20.44 -2.31
N LEU A 38 8.22 20.27 -1.27
CA LEU A 38 8.17 21.16 -0.11
C LEU A 38 9.51 21.09 0.65
N THR A 39 10.56 21.70 0.08
CA THR A 39 11.90 21.86 0.63
C THR A 39 11.93 23.17 1.38
N GLY A 40 12.05 23.12 2.71
CA GLY A 40 12.04 24.34 3.50
C GLY A 40 12.02 24.15 5.01
N VAL A 41 12.47 23.00 5.53
CA VAL A 41 12.74 22.85 6.96
C VAL A 41 14.06 22.08 7.11
N GLU A 42 15.13 22.79 7.48
CA GLU A 42 16.47 22.22 7.67
C GLU A 42 16.42 21.02 8.62
N GLY A 43 16.70 19.85 8.05
CA GLY A 43 16.34 18.53 8.58
C GLY A 43 15.56 17.70 7.56
N ASP A 44 15.77 17.96 6.27
CA ASP A 44 14.92 17.55 5.15
C ASP A 44 14.78 16.02 5.07
N TYR A 45 13.65 15.53 5.57
CA TYR A 45 13.14 14.25 5.17
C TYR A 45 12.69 14.34 3.71
N VAL A 46 13.63 14.14 2.78
CA VAL A 46 13.31 14.00 1.36
C VAL A 46 12.66 12.64 1.20
N ALA A 47 11.32 12.62 1.21
CA ALA A 47 10.58 11.45 0.79
C ALA A 47 11.10 11.06 -0.61
N PRO A 48 11.42 9.78 -0.85
CA PRO A 48 11.83 9.35 -2.18
C PRO A 48 10.75 9.76 -3.18
N ALA A 49 11.15 10.19 -4.36
CA ALA A 49 10.21 10.40 -5.45
C ALA A 49 9.45 9.08 -5.68
N ALA A 50 8.14 9.10 -5.48
CA ALA A 50 7.32 7.93 -5.74
C ALA A 50 7.44 7.55 -7.21
N ARG A 51 7.52 6.25 -7.49
CA ARG A 51 7.53 5.68 -8.83
C ARG A 51 6.15 5.76 -9.47
N ASP A 52 5.11 5.73 -8.65
CA ASP A 52 3.74 5.81 -9.12
C ASP A 52 3.38 7.23 -9.60
N THR A 53 2.86 7.30 -10.82
CA THR A 53 2.48 8.54 -11.49
C THR A 53 0.99 8.85 -11.34
N TYR A 54 0.22 7.96 -10.69
CA TYR A 54 -1.24 8.02 -10.63
C TYR A 54 -1.78 9.38 -10.15
N PHE A 55 -1.13 10.00 -9.16
CA PHE A 55 -1.59 11.24 -8.53
C PHE A 55 -0.94 12.52 -9.09
N GLN A 56 -0.09 12.46 -10.12
CA GLN A 56 0.70 13.62 -10.59
C GLN A 56 -0.11 14.87 -10.96
N ASN A 57 -1.38 14.70 -11.33
CA ASN A 57 -2.26 15.78 -11.76
C ASN A 57 -3.34 16.11 -10.73
N GLU A 58 -3.27 15.57 -9.51
CA GLU A 58 -4.27 15.88 -8.48
C GLU A 58 -3.92 17.20 -7.77
N PRO A 59 -4.85 18.18 -7.77
CA PRO A 59 -4.65 19.37 -6.96
C PRO A 59 -4.59 18.95 -5.49
N ASN A 60 -3.80 19.67 -4.69
CA ASN A 60 -3.67 19.42 -3.24
C ASN A 60 -2.99 18.09 -2.87
N LEU A 61 -2.24 17.48 -3.79
CA LEU A 61 -1.37 16.36 -3.48
C LEU A 61 -0.20 16.82 -2.58
N ILE A 62 -0.06 16.21 -1.41
CA ILE A 62 1.08 16.42 -0.51
C ILE A 62 2.19 15.43 -0.85
N ALA A 63 1.86 14.14 -0.86
CA ALA A 63 2.83 13.07 -1.12
C ALA A 63 2.14 11.78 -1.59
N PRO A 64 2.54 11.22 -2.74
CA PRO A 64 2.18 9.85 -3.14
C PRO A 64 3.02 8.80 -2.39
N PHE A 65 2.45 7.62 -2.14
CA PHE A 65 3.13 6.49 -1.51
C PHE A 65 3.14 5.29 -2.46
N ASP A 66 4.31 4.65 -2.58
CA ASP A 66 4.46 3.43 -3.37
C ASP A 66 4.21 2.17 -2.52
N PHE A 67 3.71 1.13 -3.18
CA PHE A 67 3.64 -0.23 -2.66
C PHE A 67 4.76 -1.09 -3.21
N ASP A 68 5.17 -2.11 -2.45
CA ASP A 68 6.09 -3.15 -2.93
C ASP A 68 5.23 -4.18 -3.65
N TYR A 69 4.81 -3.83 -4.87
CA TYR A 69 3.88 -4.64 -5.64
C TYR A 69 4.39 -6.07 -5.82
N ASP A 70 5.69 -6.25 -6.04
CA ASP A 70 6.29 -7.57 -6.28
C ASP A 70 6.27 -8.41 -5.00
N MET A 71 6.61 -7.83 -3.84
CA MET A 71 6.54 -8.51 -2.55
C MET A 71 5.10 -8.90 -2.17
N ILE A 72 4.14 -7.99 -2.41
CA ILE A 72 2.72 -8.25 -2.14
C ILE A 72 2.20 -9.36 -3.07
N VAL A 73 2.56 -9.35 -4.35
CA VAL A 73 2.16 -10.38 -5.32
C VAL A 73 2.73 -11.74 -4.93
N ASP A 74 4.02 -11.83 -4.60
CA ASP A 74 4.66 -13.10 -4.22
C ASP A 74 4.05 -13.67 -2.93
N PHE A 75 3.94 -12.85 -1.88
CA PHE A 75 3.33 -13.27 -0.61
C PHE A 75 1.88 -13.73 -0.78
N THR A 76 1.05 -12.91 -1.45
CA THR A 76 -0.37 -13.23 -1.64
C THR A 76 -0.55 -14.45 -2.52
N THR A 77 0.26 -14.60 -3.57
CA THR A 77 0.24 -15.78 -4.44
C THR A 77 0.54 -17.05 -3.65
N LYS A 78 1.62 -17.05 -2.86
CA LYS A 78 1.97 -18.18 -1.96
C LYS A 78 0.84 -18.50 -0.99
N LEU A 79 0.26 -17.47 -0.36
CA LEU A 79 -0.83 -17.64 0.60
C LEU A 79 -2.07 -18.26 -0.06
N ARG A 80 -2.46 -17.78 -1.25
CA ARG A 80 -3.59 -18.31 -2.02
C ARG A 80 -3.35 -19.74 -2.49
N TRP A 81 -2.13 -20.07 -2.92
CA TRP A 81 -1.74 -21.45 -3.24
C TRP A 81 -1.86 -22.38 -2.03
N ALA A 82 -1.36 -21.96 -0.86
CA ALA A 82 -1.50 -22.74 0.36
C ALA A 82 -2.98 -22.93 0.74
N GLN A 83 -3.79 -21.87 0.70
CA GLN A 83 -5.24 -21.95 0.93
C GLN A 83 -5.92 -22.92 -0.05
N PHE A 84 -5.53 -22.89 -1.32
CA PHE A 84 -6.07 -23.80 -2.33
C PHE A 84 -5.76 -25.27 -2.02
N LEU A 85 -4.57 -25.58 -1.49
CA LEU A 85 -4.22 -26.94 -1.05
C LEU A 85 -5.08 -27.44 0.13
N PHE A 86 -5.75 -26.57 0.87
CA PHE A 86 -6.65 -26.99 1.95
C PHE A 86 -8.11 -27.20 1.49
N VAL A 87 -8.41 -27.02 0.19
CA VAL A 87 -9.77 -27.22 -0.36
C VAL A 87 -9.76 -28.23 -1.53
N PRO A 88 -9.63 -29.55 -1.23
CA PRO A 88 -9.53 -30.60 -2.26
C PRO A 88 -10.65 -30.64 -3.31
N PRO A 89 -11.93 -30.36 -2.99
CA PRO A 89 -12.99 -30.36 -4.00
C PRO A 89 -12.77 -29.36 -5.14
N CYS A 90 -12.07 -28.25 -4.88
CA CYS A 90 -11.76 -27.25 -5.90
C CYS A 90 -10.64 -27.69 -6.84
N TRP A 91 -9.87 -28.74 -6.51
CA TRP A 91 -8.74 -29.19 -7.34
C TRP A 91 -9.19 -29.70 -8.70
N ALA A 92 -10.26 -30.50 -8.74
CA ALA A 92 -10.73 -31.13 -9.98
C ALA A 92 -11.20 -30.12 -11.04
N THR A 93 -11.82 -29.01 -10.63
CA THR A 93 -12.33 -27.98 -11.54
C THR A 93 -11.26 -26.98 -11.99
N CYS A 94 -10.13 -26.93 -11.29
CA CYS A 94 -9.16 -25.84 -11.40
C CYS A 94 -7.83 -26.23 -12.07
N LEU A 95 -7.59 -27.52 -12.28
CA LEU A 95 -6.29 -28.06 -12.77
C LEU A 95 -5.80 -27.47 -14.09
N CYS A 96 -6.68 -27.01 -14.98
CA CYS A 96 -6.29 -26.60 -16.33
C CYS A 96 -5.90 -25.12 -16.46
N CYS A 97 -6.37 -24.25 -15.56
CA CYS A 97 -6.24 -22.79 -15.76
C CYS A 97 -5.96 -21.98 -14.50
N LEU A 98 -6.18 -22.56 -13.30
CA LEU A 98 -6.00 -21.85 -12.05
C LEU A 98 -4.59 -21.29 -11.83
N PRO A 99 -3.47 -22.01 -12.10
CA PRO A 99 -2.14 -21.45 -11.86
C PRO A 99 -1.91 -20.13 -12.59
N CYS A 100 -2.34 -20.07 -13.86
CA CYS A 100 -2.15 -18.90 -14.69
C CYS A 100 -3.04 -17.73 -14.24
N PHE A 101 -4.30 -18.00 -13.88
CA PHE A 101 -5.24 -16.95 -13.48
C PHE A 101 -5.03 -16.47 -12.05
N LEU A 102 -4.52 -17.32 -11.14
CA LEU A 102 -4.33 -16.95 -9.74
C LEU A 102 -3.27 -15.84 -9.61
N GLN A 103 -2.12 -16.03 -10.25
CA GLN A 103 -1.06 -15.01 -10.24
C GLN A 103 -1.51 -13.71 -10.92
N GLN A 104 -2.19 -13.81 -12.08
CA GLN A 104 -2.71 -12.63 -12.78
C GLN A 104 -3.76 -11.88 -11.96
N ASN A 105 -4.68 -12.58 -11.29
CA ASN A 105 -5.68 -11.94 -10.45
C ASN A 105 -5.06 -11.22 -9.26
N VAL A 106 -4.06 -11.84 -8.62
CA VAL A 106 -3.31 -11.21 -7.53
C VAL A 106 -2.54 -9.99 -8.03
N GLU A 107 -1.92 -10.07 -9.20
CA GLU A 107 -1.21 -8.95 -9.82
C GLU A 107 -2.15 -7.79 -10.16
N TRP A 108 -3.30 -8.07 -10.79
CA TRP A 108 -4.33 -7.05 -11.07
C TRP A 108 -4.88 -6.43 -9.79
N GLU A 109 -5.10 -7.23 -8.75
CA GLU A 109 -5.57 -6.74 -7.46
C GLU A 109 -4.55 -5.83 -6.78
N THR A 110 -3.29 -6.21 -6.77
CA THR A 110 -2.21 -5.49 -6.10
C THR A 110 -1.86 -4.20 -6.81
N ARG A 111 -1.73 -4.23 -8.15
CA ARG A 111 -1.36 -3.04 -8.96
C ARG A 111 -2.46 -2.01 -9.11
N SER A 112 -3.70 -2.37 -8.78
CA SER A 112 -4.83 -1.43 -8.82
C SER A 112 -4.89 -0.49 -7.61
N GLN A 113 -4.03 -0.66 -6.60
CA GLN A 113 -4.12 0.06 -5.33
C GLN A 113 -3.14 1.22 -5.29
N HIS A 114 -3.64 2.41 -4.96
CA HIS A 114 -2.86 3.63 -4.90
C HIS A 114 -3.19 4.39 -3.62
N VAL A 115 -2.17 4.94 -2.96
CA VAL A 115 -2.31 5.76 -1.74
C VAL A 115 -1.61 7.08 -1.94
N ALA A 116 -2.28 8.17 -1.57
CA ALA A 116 -1.68 9.49 -1.48
C ALA A 116 -2.17 10.24 -0.25
N LEU A 117 -1.31 11.13 0.24
CA LEU A 117 -1.69 12.15 1.19
C LEU A 117 -2.06 13.41 0.43
N THR A 118 -3.23 13.93 0.76
CA THR A 118 -3.77 15.18 0.24
C THR A 118 -3.99 16.16 1.39
N ILE A 119 -4.28 17.42 1.09
CA ILE A 119 -4.61 18.43 2.12
C ILE A 119 -5.83 18.00 2.95
N ASP A 120 -6.81 17.34 2.31
CA ASP A 120 -8.05 16.94 2.98
C ASP A 120 -7.89 15.70 3.86
N GLY A 121 -6.94 14.81 3.52
CA GLY A 121 -6.79 13.53 4.19
C GLY A 121 -5.98 12.51 3.42
N ILE A 122 -6.08 11.26 3.88
CA ILE A 122 -5.48 10.09 3.24
C ILE A 122 -6.42 9.58 2.16
N ARG A 123 -5.98 9.62 0.91
CA ARG A 123 -6.75 9.15 -0.24
C ARG A 123 -6.25 7.76 -0.64
N TYR A 124 -7.14 6.79 -0.55
CA TYR A 124 -6.94 5.44 -1.03
C TYR A 124 -7.82 5.16 -2.24
N VAL A 125 -7.22 4.74 -3.34
CA VAL A 125 -7.95 4.44 -4.57
C VAL A 125 -7.62 3.03 -5.03
N LYS A 126 -8.66 2.25 -5.32
CA LYS A 126 -8.57 1.02 -6.09
C LYS A 126 -9.12 1.27 -7.49
N GLU A 127 -8.28 1.15 -8.49
CA GLU A 127 -8.67 1.26 -9.89
C GLU A 127 -9.63 0.14 -10.33
N LYS A 128 -10.32 0.40 -11.44
CA LYS A 128 -11.09 -0.63 -12.12
C LYS A 128 -10.12 -1.72 -12.59
N ARG A 129 -10.39 -2.96 -12.23
CA ARG A 129 -9.50 -4.10 -12.52
C ARG A 129 -10.26 -5.31 -12.99
N LYS A 130 -9.58 -6.16 -13.76
CA LYS A 130 -10.09 -7.45 -14.18
C LYS A 130 -10.14 -8.42 -12.99
N THR A 131 -11.09 -9.36 -13.01
CA THR A 131 -11.13 -10.47 -12.05
C THR A 131 -11.44 -11.80 -12.75
N LEU A 132 -11.28 -12.91 -12.02
CA LEU A 132 -11.53 -14.28 -12.49
C LEU A 132 -10.69 -14.63 -13.73
N CYS A 133 -11.33 -14.90 -14.87
CA CYS A 133 -10.66 -15.26 -16.12
C CYS A 133 -10.25 -14.01 -16.95
N GLY A 134 -10.40 -12.81 -16.40
CA GLY A 134 -10.06 -11.56 -17.08
C GLY A 134 -11.05 -11.11 -18.14
N LEU A 135 -12.30 -11.62 -18.08
CA LEU A 135 -13.38 -11.22 -18.97
C LEU A 135 -13.95 -9.86 -18.55
N PRO A 136 -14.35 -8.98 -19.48
CA PRO A 136 -14.83 -7.63 -19.16
C PRO A 136 -16.15 -7.61 -18.37
N CYS A 137 -16.93 -8.71 -18.39
CA CYS A 137 -18.15 -8.84 -17.59
C CYS A 137 -17.88 -9.09 -16.10
N THR A 138 -16.65 -9.48 -15.75
CA THR A 138 -16.23 -9.73 -14.37
C THR A 138 -15.28 -8.66 -13.85
N ASP A 139 -15.21 -7.50 -14.50
CA ASP A 139 -14.41 -6.39 -14.00
C ASP A 139 -14.97 -5.87 -12.66
N LYS A 140 -14.08 -5.66 -11.69
CA LYS A 140 -14.42 -4.95 -10.46
C LYS A 140 -14.32 -3.45 -10.69
N GLY A 141 -15.34 -2.71 -10.28
CA GLY A 141 -15.39 -1.25 -10.42
C GLY A 141 -14.32 -0.51 -9.62
N ARG A 142 -14.12 0.78 -9.94
CA ARG A 142 -13.22 1.67 -9.20
C ARG A 142 -13.81 1.99 -7.83
N GLU A 143 -13.01 1.89 -6.78
CA GLU A 143 -13.37 2.26 -5.41
C GLU A 143 -12.43 3.38 -4.96
N SER A 144 -12.97 4.47 -4.41
CA SER A 144 -12.16 5.57 -3.87
C SER A 144 -12.64 5.91 -2.47
N LYS A 145 -11.71 5.98 -1.53
CA LYS A 145 -11.98 6.30 -0.14
C LYS A 145 -11.01 7.39 0.31
N THR A 146 -11.53 8.47 0.86
CA THR A 146 -10.72 9.53 1.47
C THR A 146 -11.02 9.56 2.96
N VAL A 147 -9.99 9.36 3.78
CA VAL A 147 -10.07 9.41 5.25
C VAL A 147 -9.59 10.80 5.68
N PRO A 148 -10.48 11.71 6.08
CA PRO A 148 -10.10 13.05 6.48
C PRO A 148 -9.31 13.01 7.78
N TYR A 149 -8.32 13.88 7.92
CA TYR A 149 -7.45 13.90 9.10
C TYR A 149 -8.21 14.16 10.42
N ASP A 150 -9.40 14.79 10.37
CA ASP A 150 -10.24 15.04 11.56
C ASP A 150 -10.78 13.77 12.18
N LYS A 151 -10.95 12.74 11.36
CA LYS A 151 -11.57 11.50 11.78
C LYS A 151 -10.57 10.48 12.26
N ILE A 152 -9.28 10.64 11.91
CA ILE A 152 -8.23 9.70 12.30
C ILE A 152 -7.98 9.85 13.79
N THR A 153 -8.23 8.79 14.54
CA THR A 153 -8.00 8.73 15.98
C THR A 153 -6.69 8.03 16.29
N ASP A 154 -6.33 7.02 15.52
CA ASP A 154 -5.12 6.24 15.71
C ASP A 154 -4.52 5.76 14.38
N CYS A 155 -3.22 5.54 14.37
CA CYS A 155 -2.50 4.95 13.26
C CYS A 155 -1.43 3.99 13.79
N ASP A 156 -1.73 2.70 13.70
CA ASP A 156 -0.82 1.65 14.11
C ASP A 156 -0.07 1.08 12.92
N VAL A 157 1.24 0.93 13.08
CA VAL A 157 2.07 0.20 12.12
C VAL A 157 2.45 -1.13 12.76
N GLN A 158 1.93 -2.21 12.19
CA GLN A 158 2.27 -3.56 12.59
C GLN A 158 3.43 -4.06 11.72
N GLU A 159 4.54 -4.35 12.39
CA GLU A 159 5.68 -4.99 11.74
C GLU A 159 5.31 -6.41 11.26
N PRO A 160 5.91 -6.87 10.16
CA PRO A 160 5.69 -8.23 9.67
C PRO A 160 6.18 -9.24 10.71
N ALA A 161 5.24 -9.82 11.45
CA ALA A 161 5.52 -10.82 12.47
C ALA A 161 4.63 -12.05 12.30
N GLY A 162 5.21 -13.21 12.62
CA GLY A 162 4.51 -14.50 12.67
C GLY A 162 4.33 -15.18 11.31
N THR A 163 3.44 -16.17 11.30
CA THR A 163 3.17 -17.01 10.13
C THR A 163 1.72 -16.85 9.68
N ALA A 164 1.49 -16.61 8.38
CA ALA A 164 0.17 -16.34 7.81
C ALA A 164 -0.69 -17.60 7.61
N CYS A 165 -0.09 -18.75 7.32
CA CYS A 165 -0.82 -20.00 7.08
C CYS A 165 -0.04 -21.21 7.59
N CYS A 166 -0.69 -22.02 8.45
CA CYS A 166 -0.27 -23.36 8.91
C CYS A 166 1.24 -23.57 8.95
N CYS A 167 1.96 -22.74 9.74
CA CYS A 167 3.42 -22.77 9.93
C CYS A 167 4.35 -22.64 8.70
N CYS A 168 3.85 -22.55 7.47
CA CYS A 168 4.69 -22.64 6.26
C CYS A 168 4.96 -21.33 5.51
N ILE A 169 4.24 -20.25 5.79
CA ILE A 169 4.40 -18.97 5.07
C ILE A 169 4.59 -17.83 6.05
N GLU A 170 5.82 -17.34 6.13
CA GLU A 170 6.17 -16.18 6.95
C GLU A 170 5.44 -14.94 6.47
N ASN A 171 4.93 -14.15 7.41
CA ASN A 171 4.37 -12.85 7.09
C ASN A 171 5.52 -11.87 6.82
N VAL A 172 5.62 -11.39 5.58
CA VAL A 172 6.66 -10.44 5.16
C VAL A 172 6.13 -9.03 4.94
N LEU A 173 4.80 -8.85 4.92
CA LEU A 173 4.17 -7.57 4.64
C LEU A 173 3.92 -6.80 5.93
N SER A 174 4.42 -5.55 5.97
CA SER A 174 3.98 -4.58 6.96
C SER A 174 2.50 -4.27 6.79
N LYS A 175 1.81 -4.02 7.90
CA LYS A 175 0.42 -3.57 7.91
C LYS A 175 0.32 -2.22 8.55
N VAL A 176 -0.52 -1.37 7.98
CA VAL A 176 -0.84 -0.07 8.54
C VAL A 176 -2.34 -0.05 8.78
N HIS A 177 -2.72 0.13 10.03
CA HIS A 177 -4.10 0.24 10.45
C HIS A 177 -4.39 1.71 10.75
N ILE A 178 -5.36 2.26 10.04
CA ILE A 178 -5.83 3.62 10.26
C ILE A 178 -7.22 3.49 10.87
N ASP A 179 -7.31 3.90 12.13
CA ASP A 179 -8.55 3.91 12.88
C ASP A 179 -9.16 5.30 12.89
N THR A 180 -10.48 5.31 12.78
CA THR A 180 -11.23 6.56 12.84
C THR A 180 -12.20 6.53 14.01
N ALA A 181 -12.69 7.70 14.42
CA ALA A 181 -13.72 7.77 15.46
C ALA A 181 -14.98 6.94 15.15
N SER A 182 -15.16 6.53 13.89
CA SER A 182 -16.26 5.68 13.43
C SER A 182 -15.90 4.20 13.26
N SER A 183 -14.68 3.75 13.54
CA SER A 183 -14.35 2.32 13.53
C SER A 183 -15.03 1.62 14.71
N GLY A 184 -16.30 1.29 14.51
CA GLY A 184 -17.08 0.50 15.47
C GLY A 184 -16.62 -0.95 15.46
N SER A 185 -16.56 -1.58 16.63
CA SER A 185 -16.42 -3.04 16.71
C SER A 185 -17.63 -3.66 16.03
N LYS A 186 -17.42 -4.48 14.99
CA LYS A 186 -18.50 -5.36 14.52
C LYS A 186 -18.89 -6.28 15.67
N GLY A 187 -20.17 -6.66 15.77
CA GLY A 187 -20.74 -7.39 16.90
C GLY A 187 -20.04 -8.69 17.31
N ASP A 188 -19.11 -9.19 16.48
CA ASP A 188 -18.25 -10.34 16.75
C ASP A 188 -17.04 -10.00 17.65
N GLY A 189 -16.90 -8.76 18.12
CA GLY A 189 -15.77 -8.31 18.95
C GLY A 189 -14.46 -8.14 18.18
N VAL A 190 -14.48 -8.33 16.87
CA VAL A 190 -13.34 -8.08 15.99
C VAL A 190 -13.30 -6.60 15.67
N ALA A 191 -12.24 -5.92 16.11
CA ALA A 191 -11.98 -4.54 15.72
C ALA A 191 -11.85 -4.46 14.20
N THR A 192 -12.69 -3.64 13.56
CA THR A 192 -12.59 -3.39 12.12
C THR A 192 -11.94 -2.04 11.91
N HIS A 193 -10.75 -2.04 11.33
CA HIS A 193 -10.05 -0.82 10.95
C HIS A 193 -10.77 -0.16 9.77
N GLU A 194 -10.79 1.18 9.76
CA GLU A 194 -11.41 1.94 8.68
C GLU A 194 -10.63 1.76 7.37
N LEU A 195 -9.30 1.73 7.45
CA LEU A 195 -8.41 1.48 6.32
C LEU A 195 -7.22 0.62 6.77
N GLU A 196 -7.00 -0.49 6.06
CA GLU A 196 -5.85 -1.38 6.23
C GLU A 196 -5.02 -1.34 4.94
N LEU A 197 -3.75 -1.00 5.07
CA LEU A 197 -2.80 -0.94 3.96
C LEU A 197 -1.71 -1.99 4.17
N HIS A 198 -1.32 -2.68 3.09
CA HIS A 198 -0.34 -3.76 3.14
C HIS A 198 0.85 -3.45 2.23
N GLY A 199 2.07 -3.70 2.71
CA GLY A 199 3.27 -3.66 1.87
C GLY A 199 3.63 -2.27 1.33
N LEU A 200 3.37 -1.22 2.12
CA LEU A 200 3.85 0.13 1.80
C LEU A 200 5.38 0.16 1.79
N VAL A 201 5.97 0.69 0.71
CA VAL A 201 7.42 0.89 0.60
C VAL A 201 7.81 2.11 1.38
N VAL A 202 8.79 1.93 2.24
CA VAL A 202 9.35 2.98 3.08
C VAL A 202 10.86 2.90 2.96
N VAL A 203 11.45 3.93 2.36
CA VAL A 203 12.91 4.03 2.22
C VAL A 203 13.40 5.07 3.23
N TYR A 204 14.20 4.65 4.22
CA TYR A 204 14.89 5.52 5.16
C TYR A 204 16.40 5.40 5.01
N GLY A 205 17.06 6.43 4.44
CA GLY A 205 18.52 6.54 4.49
C GLY A 205 19.27 5.28 4.00
N GLY A 206 18.73 4.59 2.99
CA GLY A 206 19.30 3.35 2.44
C GLY A 206 18.97 2.07 3.20
N THR A 207 18.21 2.13 4.30
CA THR A 207 17.67 0.97 5.04
C THR A 207 16.15 0.98 5.04
N VAL A 208 15.54 -0.17 4.78
CA VAL A 208 14.08 -0.32 4.69
C VAL A 208 13.51 -0.52 6.09
N HIS A 209 13.08 0.56 6.74
CA HIS A 209 12.38 0.51 8.04
C HIS A 209 10.96 1.08 7.92
N ALA A 210 9.98 0.20 7.68
CA ALA A 210 8.59 0.57 7.43
C ALA A 210 7.91 1.38 8.55
N ALA A 211 8.24 1.09 9.81
CA ALA A 211 7.59 1.72 10.96
C ALA A 211 7.92 3.21 11.13
N SER A 212 9.09 3.67 10.68
CA SER A 212 9.54 5.05 10.95
C SER A 212 8.84 6.09 10.06
N CYS A 213 8.39 5.72 8.83
CA CYS A 213 7.84 6.67 7.85
C CYS A 213 6.49 7.17 8.17
N LEU A 214 5.58 6.23 8.30
CA LEU A 214 4.23 6.60 8.60
C LEU A 214 4.20 7.33 9.91
N ARG A 215 4.98 6.91 10.90
CA ARG A 215 5.08 7.65 12.16
C ARG A 215 5.60 9.08 11.97
N ALA A 216 6.67 9.31 11.21
CA ALA A 216 7.18 10.66 10.96
C ALA A 216 6.19 11.54 10.17
N VAL A 217 5.56 10.98 9.13
CA VAL A 217 4.57 11.68 8.31
C VAL A 217 3.30 11.97 9.11
N PHE A 218 2.80 11.00 9.88
CA PHE A 218 1.66 11.19 10.76
C PHE A 218 1.97 12.16 11.89
N VAL A 219 3.17 12.13 12.50
CA VAL A 219 3.58 13.14 13.49
C VAL A 219 3.55 14.53 12.85
N LYS A 220 4.04 14.68 11.61
CA LYS A 220 4.04 15.95 10.90
C LYS A 220 2.61 16.41 10.54
N VAL A 221 1.78 15.51 10.02
CA VAL A 221 0.37 15.77 9.69
C VAL A 221 -0.45 16.08 10.95
N TRP A 222 -0.22 15.36 12.04
CA TRP A 222 -0.88 15.60 13.32
C TRP A 222 -0.42 16.91 13.95
N ALA A 223 0.83 17.31 13.74
CA ALA A 223 1.29 18.64 14.09
C ALA A 223 0.60 19.75 13.27
N MET A 224 0.31 19.51 11.98
CA MET A 224 -0.47 20.45 11.15
C MET A 224 -1.95 20.52 11.55
N LYS A 225 -2.50 19.46 12.15
CA LYS A 225 -3.92 19.34 12.55
C LYS A 225 -4.39 20.40 13.54
N ARG A 226 -3.50 21.00 14.32
CA ARG A 226 -3.86 21.95 15.36
C ARG A 226 -3.59 23.39 14.89
N PRO A 227 -4.59 24.11 14.36
CA PRO A 227 -4.41 25.49 13.90
C PRO A 227 -4.03 26.49 15.00
N GLY A 228 -4.01 26.09 16.27
CA GLY A 228 -3.46 26.86 17.40
C GLY A 228 -2.11 26.38 17.95
N GLN A 229 -1.52 25.31 17.40
CA GLN A 229 -0.19 24.82 17.79
C GLN A 229 0.87 25.03 16.72
N GLN A 230 0.52 25.57 15.55
CA GLN A 230 1.50 25.92 14.52
C GLN A 230 2.50 26.97 15.06
N GLU A 231 2.01 27.96 15.80
CA GLU A 231 2.86 28.91 16.56
C GLU A 231 3.69 28.22 17.66
N MET A 232 3.16 27.18 18.30
CA MET A 232 3.84 26.48 19.39
C MET A 232 4.92 25.51 18.88
N LEU A 233 4.73 24.91 17.70
CA LEU A 233 5.70 24.04 17.06
C LEU A 233 6.85 24.86 16.45
N GLU A 234 6.55 26.05 15.91
CA GLU A 234 7.58 27.06 15.57
C GLU A 234 8.34 27.50 16.83
N ALA A 235 7.65 27.78 17.96
CA ALA A 235 8.30 28.15 19.21
C ALA A 235 9.18 27.03 19.82
N LEU A 236 8.76 25.76 19.72
CA LEU A 236 9.56 24.62 20.18
C LEU A 236 10.78 24.37 19.28
N HIS A 237 10.67 24.64 17.97
CA HIS A 237 11.81 24.60 17.05
C HIS A 237 12.83 25.68 17.36
N VAL A 238 12.39 26.91 17.68
CA VAL A 238 13.29 28.00 18.09
C VAL A 238 14.07 27.64 19.35
N GLN A 239 13.50 26.90 20.30
CA GLN A 239 14.24 26.44 21.49
C GLN A 239 15.23 25.30 21.19
N ALA A 240 14.87 24.35 20.32
CA ALA A 240 15.75 23.25 19.94
C ALA A 240 16.96 23.67 19.09
N SER A 241 16.84 24.77 18.33
CA SER A 241 17.94 25.37 17.57
C SER A 241 18.94 26.12 18.46
N VAL A 242 18.50 26.69 19.58
CA VAL A 242 19.39 27.46 20.49
C VAL A 242 20.28 26.54 21.34
N GLU A 243 19.85 25.31 21.64
CA GLU A 243 20.63 24.39 22.49
C GLU A 243 21.72 23.61 21.72
N LYS A 244 21.76 23.71 20.38
CA LYS A 244 22.67 22.92 19.55
C LYS A 244 23.99 23.62 19.19
N ASP A 245 24.13 24.91 19.51
CA ASP A 245 25.36 25.66 19.22
C ASP A 245 26.41 25.61 20.34
N ASP A 246 26.13 25.00 21.51
CA ASP A 246 27.05 24.98 22.66
C ASP A 246 27.81 23.65 22.86
N CYS A 247 27.70 22.68 21.96
CA CYS A 247 28.44 21.42 22.05
C CYS A 247 29.58 21.35 21.02
N ARG A 248 30.50 22.31 21.11
CA ARG A 248 31.82 22.23 20.45
C ARG A 248 32.83 21.59 21.40
N GLU A 249 33.24 20.38 21.02
CA GLU A 249 34.46 19.63 21.39
C GLU A 249 34.94 19.65 22.85
N ASP A 250 34.91 18.48 23.48
CA ASP A 250 36.15 17.92 24.04
C ASP A 250 36.06 16.39 24.09
N GLY A 251 37.08 15.75 23.51
CA GLY A 251 37.19 14.31 23.42
C GLY A 251 37.52 13.67 24.77
N SER A 252 36.83 12.59 25.09
CA SER A 252 37.37 11.55 25.96
C SER A 252 36.66 10.23 25.70
N SER A 253 37.46 9.23 25.36
CA SER A 253 37.02 7.87 25.10
C SER A 253 36.90 7.12 26.42
N GLU A 254 35.68 6.89 26.91
CA GLU A 254 35.45 5.89 27.96
C GLU A 254 34.43 4.83 27.52
N SER A 255 34.96 3.61 27.47
CA SER A 255 34.25 2.35 27.24
C SER A 255 33.35 2.04 28.44
N LEU A 256 32.03 2.14 28.27
CA LEU A 256 31.05 1.66 29.24
C LEU A 256 30.31 0.44 28.68
N MET A 257 30.68 -0.75 29.19
CA MET A 257 29.96 -2.00 28.93
C MET A 257 28.58 -1.98 29.60
N LEU A 258 27.51 -2.10 28.81
CA LEU A 258 26.15 -2.31 29.32
C LEU A 258 25.77 -3.80 29.22
N ARG A 259 25.47 -4.37 30.40
CA ARG A 259 24.90 -5.72 30.61
C ARG A 259 23.50 -5.80 30.01
N ALA A 260 23.28 -6.78 29.14
CA ALA A 260 21.97 -7.22 28.70
C ALA A 260 21.29 -8.08 29.79
N GLY A 261 20.06 -7.72 30.17
CA GLY A 261 19.15 -8.56 30.96
C GLY A 261 18.18 -9.31 30.04
N PRO A 262 17.72 -10.51 30.42
CA PRO A 262 16.83 -11.32 29.59
C PRO A 262 15.40 -10.78 29.58
N VAL A 263 14.87 -10.53 28.39
CA VAL A 263 13.45 -10.21 28.15
C VAL A 263 12.65 -11.53 28.10
N GLN A 264 11.66 -11.66 28.97
CA GLN A 264 10.72 -12.79 28.94
C GLN A 264 9.68 -12.57 27.84
N LEU A 265 9.63 -13.48 26.86
CA LEU A 265 8.61 -13.57 25.83
C LEU A 265 7.41 -14.37 26.37
N HIS A 266 6.28 -13.69 26.57
CA HIS A 266 4.98 -14.34 26.78
C HIS A 266 4.37 -14.67 25.41
N HIS A 267 4.16 -15.96 25.16
CA HIS A 267 3.49 -16.50 23.99
C HIS A 267 1.96 -16.40 24.16
N GLU A 268 1.28 -15.60 23.33
CA GLU A 268 -0.18 -15.72 23.13
C GLU A 268 -0.46 -16.48 21.84
N ALA A 269 -1.01 -17.69 21.98
CA ALA A 269 -1.53 -18.51 20.90
C ALA A 269 -3.06 -18.37 20.86
N SER A 270 -3.61 -17.50 20.00
CA SER A 270 -5.08 -17.37 19.86
C SER A 270 -5.59 -16.98 18.46
N THR A 271 -4.79 -17.09 17.39
CA THR A 271 -5.20 -16.55 16.07
C THR A 271 -5.58 -17.61 15.02
N ALA A 272 -5.57 -18.91 15.35
CA ALA A 272 -5.82 -19.96 14.36
C ALA A 272 -7.32 -20.26 14.07
N ARG A 273 -8.25 -19.76 14.89
CA ARG A 273 -9.69 -20.10 14.73
C ARG A 273 -10.46 -19.20 13.76
N SER A 274 -9.98 -17.99 13.46
CA SER A 274 -10.69 -17.04 12.59
C SER A 274 -10.63 -17.43 11.10
N LEU A 275 -9.53 -18.04 10.64
CA LEU A 275 -9.33 -18.35 9.21
C LEU A 275 -10.22 -19.49 8.69
N VAL A 276 -10.69 -20.38 9.56
CA VAL A 276 -11.57 -21.51 9.17
C VAL A 276 -12.98 -21.02 8.82
N LEU A 277 -13.44 -19.92 9.43
CA LEU A 277 -14.78 -19.38 9.19
C LEU A 277 -14.89 -18.67 7.83
N ASP A 278 -13.83 -18.03 7.34
CA ASP A 278 -13.85 -17.37 6.02
C ASP A 278 -13.77 -18.37 4.85
N LEU A 279 -13.10 -19.51 5.01
CA LEU A 279 -13.07 -20.56 3.99
C LEU A 279 -14.43 -21.21 3.76
N ASN A 280 -15.27 -21.33 4.80
CA ASN A 280 -16.64 -21.83 4.66
C ASN A 280 -17.54 -20.83 3.91
N LYS A 281 -17.35 -19.51 4.09
CA LYS A 281 -18.09 -18.49 3.34
C LYS A 281 -17.68 -18.47 1.86
N LEU A 282 -16.39 -18.64 1.57
CA LEU A 282 -15.89 -18.75 0.19
C LEU A 282 -16.38 -20.04 -0.49
N SER A 283 -16.42 -21.16 0.24
CA SER A 283 -17.01 -22.41 -0.25
C SER A 283 -18.49 -22.25 -0.58
N GLN A 284 -19.29 -21.61 0.30
CA GLN A 284 -20.70 -21.36 0.04
C GLN A 284 -20.93 -20.37 -1.12
N ALA A 285 -20.11 -19.33 -1.25
CA ALA A 285 -20.17 -18.41 -2.38
C ALA A 285 -19.82 -19.12 -3.71
N PHE A 286 -18.84 -20.03 -3.69
CA PHE A 286 -18.46 -20.80 -4.86
C PHE A 286 -19.54 -21.83 -5.25
N VAL A 287 -20.15 -22.52 -4.28
CA VAL A 287 -21.28 -23.42 -4.53
C VAL A 287 -22.50 -22.65 -5.08
N ALA A 288 -22.78 -21.46 -4.55
CA ALA A 288 -23.85 -20.61 -5.08
C ALA A 288 -23.58 -20.12 -6.50
N PHE A 289 -22.31 -19.86 -6.85
CA PHE A 289 -21.92 -19.42 -8.19
C PHE A 289 -21.99 -20.56 -9.22
N VAL A 290 -21.57 -21.78 -8.85
CA VAL A 290 -21.62 -22.96 -9.72
C VAL A 290 -23.04 -23.51 -9.88
N GLY A 291 -23.91 -23.34 -8.87
CA GLY A 291 -25.30 -23.81 -8.93
C GLY A 291 -26.29 -22.87 -9.65
N ALA A 292 -25.85 -21.70 -10.10
CA ALA A 292 -26.69 -20.69 -10.77
C ALA A 292 -26.45 -20.55 -12.29
N SER A 293 -25.65 -21.44 -12.89
CA SER A 293 -25.47 -21.59 -14.34
C SER A 293 -26.14 -22.85 -14.86
#